data_AF-A0A355BLI6-F1
#
_entry.id   AF-A0A355BLI6-F1
#
_cell.length_a   1.000
_cell.length_b   1.000
_cell.length_c   1.000
_cell.angle_alpha   90.00
_cell.angle_beta   90.00
_cell.angle_gamma   90.00
#
_symmetry.space_group_name_H-M   'P 1'
#
loop_
_entity.id
_entity.type
_entity.pdbx_description
1 polymer ?
#
loop_
_entity_poly.entity_id
_entity_poly.type
_entity_poly.pdbx_seq_one_letter_code
_entity_poly.pdbx_strand_id
1 'polypeptide(L)'
;GRIVVSVAELLSEYISGGDKVLPFRRDTVIENYHGTKVADPFRYLEDPNCKDTIGFIEAANKVSTGYLNSLEQRAAIKKRLTELYDYPKQGLPMRADDRYFFFRNDGLQNQPLLYLQEGLAGEPRVVL
;
A
#
# COMPACT_ATOMS: atom_id res chain seq x y z
N GLY A 1 -7.72 25.15 -11.76
CA GLY A 1 -6.71 25.85 -10.97
C GLY A 1 -6.20 24.92 -9.89
N ARG A 2 -4.86 24.80 -9.76
CA ARG A 2 -4.08 24.21 -8.65
C ARG A 2 -4.60 22.90 -8.03
N ILE A 3 -4.25 21.76 -8.65
CA ILE A 3 -4.31 20.41 -8.00
C ILE A 3 -2.90 19.77 -7.95
N VAL A 4 -1.85 20.56 -8.10
CA VAL A 4 -0.48 20.07 -7.98
C VAL A 4 0.14 20.73 -6.75
N VAL A 5 -0.42 20.42 -5.58
CA VAL A 5 0.37 20.54 -4.35
C VAL A 5 1.14 19.23 -4.28
N SER A 6 2.42 19.30 -4.61
CA SER A 6 3.30 18.14 -4.60
C SER A 6 3.38 17.60 -3.18
N VAL A 7 3.38 16.28 -3.01
CA VAL A 7 3.66 15.64 -1.71
C VAL A 7 4.97 16.18 -1.11
N ALA A 8 5.92 16.60 -1.95
CA ALA A 8 7.15 17.25 -1.53
C ALA A 8 6.95 18.63 -0.88
N GLU A 9 6.00 19.44 -1.34
CA GLU A 9 5.69 20.75 -0.72
C GLU A 9 5.05 20.57 0.66
N LEU A 10 4.14 19.58 0.79
CA LEU A 10 3.49 19.24 2.05
C LEU A 10 4.47 18.67 3.09
N LEU A 11 5.48 17.91 2.63
CA LEU A 11 6.59 17.45 3.46
C LEU A 11 7.53 18.60 3.83
N SER A 12 7.73 19.60 2.95
CA SER A 12 8.60 20.73 3.21
C SER A 12 8.09 21.64 4.34
N GLU A 13 6.78 21.94 4.38
CA GLU A 13 6.15 22.70 5.48
C GLU A 13 6.21 21.94 6.82
N TYR A 14 6.18 20.60 6.77
CA TYR A 14 6.29 19.74 7.95
C TYR A 14 7.71 19.62 8.52
N ILE A 15 8.72 19.88 7.69
CA ILE A 15 10.14 19.86 8.09
C ILE A 15 10.57 21.23 8.63
N SER A 16 9.90 22.33 8.25
CA SER A 16 10.33 23.71 8.54
C SER A 16 9.68 24.39 9.77
N GLY A 17 8.95 23.67 10.62
CA GLY A 17 8.60 24.15 11.97
C GLY A 17 7.29 24.94 12.13
N GLY A 18 6.18 24.43 11.62
CA GLY A 18 4.83 24.71 12.15
C GLY A 18 4.37 23.63 13.15
N ASP A 19 3.23 23.81 13.82
CA ASP A 19 2.66 22.95 14.91
C ASP A 19 2.48 21.44 14.62
N LYS A 20 2.93 20.94 13.48
CA LYS A 20 2.95 19.53 13.13
C LYS A 20 4.33 19.18 12.58
N VAL A 21 5.24 18.77 13.44
CA VAL A 21 6.57 18.26 13.08
C VAL A 21 6.52 16.74 13.22
N LEU A 22 6.96 16.01 12.19
CA LEU A 22 7.16 14.57 12.32
C LEU A 22 8.28 14.32 13.34
N PRO A 23 8.13 13.38 14.30
CA PRO A 23 9.16 13.09 15.28
C PRO A 23 10.33 12.39 14.57
N PHE A 24 11.30 13.18 14.13
CA PHE A 24 12.57 12.68 13.62
C PHE A 24 13.60 12.71 14.74
N ARG A 25 13.98 11.52 15.23
CA ARG A 25 15.22 11.39 15.99
C ARG A 25 16.36 11.44 14.97
N ARG A 26 17.47 12.10 15.33
CA ARG A 26 18.70 12.03 14.55
C ARG A 26 19.76 11.39 15.41
N ASP A 27 20.23 10.24 14.98
CA ASP A 27 21.34 9.55 15.62
C ASP A 27 22.68 10.03 15.06
N THR A 28 23.75 9.62 15.72
CA THR A 28 25.14 9.98 15.38
C THR A 28 25.89 8.85 14.68
N VAL A 29 25.16 7.85 14.15
CA VAL A 29 25.77 6.72 13.43
C VAL A 29 26.52 7.25 12.21
N ILE A 30 27.83 6.98 12.15
CA ILE A 30 28.70 7.32 11.04
C ILE A 30 29.56 6.09 10.72
N GLU A 31 29.50 5.65 9.47
CA GLU A 31 30.27 4.52 8.98
C GLU A 31 31.36 4.98 8.01
N ASN A 32 32.46 4.23 7.93
CA ASN A 32 33.57 4.54 7.05
C ASN A 32 33.65 3.51 5.91
N TYR A 33 33.38 3.97 4.69
CA TYR A 33 33.48 3.17 3.48
C TYR A 33 34.71 3.61 2.69
N HIS A 34 35.75 2.77 2.70
CA HIS A 34 36.99 2.99 1.94
C HIS A 34 37.65 4.36 2.16
N GLY A 35 37.63 4.86 3.40
CA GLY A 35 38.17 6.16 3.77
C GLY A 35 37.14 7.30 3.77
N THR A 36 35.93 7.07 3.26
CA THR A 36 34.85 8.06 3.23
C THR A 36 33.89 7.85 4.40
N LYS A 37 33.74 8.87 5.26
CA LYS A 37 32.75 8.87 6.35
C LYS A 37 31.36 9.22 5.82
N VAL A 38 30.37 8.38 6.09
CA VAL A 38 28.96 8.57 5.70
C VAL A 38 28.10 8.53 6.96
N ALA A 39 27.33 9.59 7.20
CA ALA A 39 26.42 9.66 8.34
C ALA A 39 25.07 9.03 7.98
N ASP A 40 24.56 8.20 8.89
CA ASP A 40 23.24 7.59 8.80
C ASP A 40 22.39 7.93 10.03
N PRO A 41 21.89 9.17 10.12
CA PRO A 41 21.18 9.66 11.31
C PRO A 41 19.81 8.99 11.52
N PHE A 42 19.34 8.19 10.56
CA PHE A 42 18.03 7.54 10.61
C PHE A 42 18.11 6.02 10.63
N ARG A 43 19.28 5.45 10.94
CA ARG A 43 19.53 4.01 11.09
C ARG A 43 18.45 3.28 11.91
N TYR A 44 17.90 3.94 12.94
CA TYR A 44 16.85 3.36 13.77
C TYR A 44 15.56 3.01 13.01
N LEU A 45 15.27 3.69 11.89
CA LEU A 45 14.12 3.39 11.03
C LEU A 45 14.22 2.02 10.34
N GLU A 46 15.40 1.39 10.35
CA GLU A 46 15.59 0.02 9.86
C GLU A 46 14.98 -1.03 10.79
N ASP A 47 14.77 -0.71 12.08
CA ASP A 47 14.03 -1.58 13.00
C ASP A 47 12.54 -1.18 13.02
N PRO A 48 11.65 -1.98 12.39
CA PRO A 48 10.22 -1.67 12.33
C PRO A 48 9.51 -1.86 13.68
N ASN A 49 10.14 -2.52 14.65
CA ASN A 49 9.52 -2.85 15.94
C ASN A 49 9.90 -1.87 17.05
N CYS A 50 10.88 -0.99 16.83
CA CYS A 50 11.28 -0.03 17.85
C CYS A 50 10.23 1.09 18.02
N LYS A 51 10.14 1.63 19.24
CA LYS A 51 9.13 2.65 19.60
C LYS A 51 9.23 3.91 18.73
N ASP A 52 10.44 4.32 18.38
CA ASP A 52 10.67 5.54 17.62
C ASP A 52 10.25 5.36 16.16
N THR A 53 10.47 4.18 15.56
CA THR A 53 9.98 3.86 14.21
C THR A 53 8.46 3.78 14.17
N ILE A 54 7.85 3.13 15.15
CA ILE A 54 6.38 3.07 15.27
C ILE A 54 5.79 4.48 15.41
N GLY A 55 6.34 5.31 16.29
CA GLY A 55 5.91 6.70 16.48
C GLY A 55 6.08 7.56 15.22
N PHE A 56 7.17 7.35 14.48
CA PHE A 56 7.37 7.98 13.17
C PHE A 56 6.30 7.56 12.16
N ILE A 57 6.00 6.26 12.04
CA ILE A 57 4.98 5.72 11.13
C ILE A 57 3.60 6.30 11.46
N GLU A 58 3.22 6.32 12.74
CA GLU A 58 1.93 6.88 13.18
C GLU A 58 1.81 8.35 12.83
N ALA A 59 2.85 9.13 13.10
CA ALA A 59 2.89 10.54 12.77
C ALA A 59 2.78 10.75 11.26
N ALA A 60 3.56 10.01 10.45
CA ALA A 60 3.53 10.07 9.00
C ALA A 60 2.15 9.71 8.43
N ASN A 61 1.52 8.65 8.95
CA ASN A 61 0.17 8.25 8.57
C ASN A 61 -0.87 9.31 8.91
N LYS A 62 -0.72 10.01 10.05
CA LYS A 62 -1.63 11.11 10.43
C LYS A 62 -1.55 12.29 9.44
N VAL A 63 -0.34 12.64 8.98
CA VAL A 63 -0.16 13.68 7.97
C VAL A 63 -0.82 13.28 6.65
N SER A 64 -0.43 12.12 6.13
CA SER A 64 -0.83 11.67 4.81
C SER A 64 -2.33 11.38 4.75
N THR A 65 -2.86 10.64 5.73
CA THR A 65 -4.28 10.32 5.82
C THR A 65 -5.11 11.57 6.07
N GLY A 66 -4.64 12.50 6.90
CA GLY A 66 -5.30 13.78 7.14
C GLY A 66 -5.46 14.59 5.85
N TYR A 67 -4.37 14.76 5.11
CA TYR A 67 -4.40 15.45 3.81
C TYR A 67 -5.29 14.72 2.81
N LEU A 68 -5.10 13.42 2.62
CA LEU A 68 -5.87 12.66 1.65
C LEU A 68 -7.38 12.66 1.96
N ASN A 69 -7.77 12.61 3.23
CA ASN A 69 -9.17 12.68 3.64
C ASN A 69 -9.78 14.08 3.48
N SER A 70 -8.98 15.14 3.45
CA SER A 70 -9.46 16.50 3.15
C SER A 70 -9.82 16.71 1.68
N LEU A 71 -9.42 15.80 0.78
CA LEU A 71 -9.73 15.89 -0.64
C LEU A 71 -11.19 15.46 -0.88
N GLU A 72 -12.05 16.42 -1.22
CA GLU A 72 -13.47 16.21 -1.48
C GLU A 72 -13.73 15.15 -2.58
N GLN A 73 -12.86 15.08 -3.59
CA GLN A 73 -12.99 14.15 -4.71
C GLN A 73 -12.70 12.69 -4.33
N ARG A 74 -12.04 12.42 -3.19
CA ARG A 74 -11.61 11.07 -2.79
C ARG A 74 -12.78 10.10 -2.71
N ALA A 75 -13.92 10.53 -2.18
CA ALA A 75 -15.12 9.70 -2.07
C ALA A 75 -15.70 9.37 -3.45
N ALA A 76 -15.80 10.36 -4.34
CA ALA A 76 -16.31 10.17 -5.69
C ALA A 76 -15.41 9.25 -6.54
N ILE A 77 -14.08 9.44 -6.44
CA ILE A 77 -13.10 8.58 -7.12
C ILE A 77 -13.21 7.15 -6.60
N LYS A 78 -13.22 6.95 -5.27
CA LYS A 78 -13.37 5.62 -4.68
C LYS A 78 -14.64 4.93 -5.17
N LYS A 79 -15.78 5.62 -5.13
CA LYS A 79 -17.05 5.09 -5.62
C LYS A 79 -16.97 4.67 -7.08
N ARG A 80 -16.45 5.55 -7.94
CA ARG A 80 -16.35 5.26 -9.38
C ARG A 80 -15.43 4.08 -9.68
N LEU A 81 -14.29 3.99 -8.99
CA LEU A 81 -13.37 2.87 -9.12
C LEU A 81 -14.01 1.57 -8.64
N THR A 82 -14.74 1.59 -7.51
CA THR A 82 -15.47 0.41 -7.02
C THR A 82 -16.49 -0.09 -8.04
N GLU A 83 -17.32 0.80 -8.61
CA GLU A 83 -18.30 0.43 -9.65
C GLU A 83 -17.65 -0.18 -10.88
N LEU A 84 -16.52 0.39 -11.34
CA LEU A 84 -15.79 -0.11 -12.51
C LEU A 84 -15.08 -1.43 -12.24
N TYR A 85 -14.71 -1.69 -10.99
CA TYR A 85 -14.00 -2.91 -10.60
C TYR A 85 -14.94 -4.05 -10.20
N ASP A 86 -16.20 -3.76 -9.88
CA ASP A 86 -17.19 -4.73 -9.45
C ASP A 86 -17.81 -5.49 -10.64
N TYR A 87 -17.01 -6.40 -11.20
CA TYR A 87 -17.46 -7.35 -12.21
C TYR A 87 -16.76 -8.70 -12.03
N PRO A 88 -17.39 -9.82 -12.44
CA PRO A 88 -16.78 -11.14 -12.36
C PRO A 88 -15.52 -11.24 -13.23
N LYS A 89 -14.44 -11.76 -12.64
CA LYS A 89 -13.15 -11.98 -13.31
C LYS A 89 -12.81 -13.45 -13.20
N GLN A 90 -12.45 -14.06 -14.32
CA GLN A 90 -11.99 -15.45 -14.36
C GLN A 90 -10.65 -15.51 -15.11
N GLY A 91 -9.68 -16.19 -14.51
CA GLY A 91 -8.41 -16.49 -15.13
C GLY A 91 -8.54 -17.59 -16.19
N LEU A 92 -7.47 -17.78 -16.97
CA LEU A 92 -7.43 -18.88 -17.92
C LEU A 92 -7.40 -20.23 -17.18
N PRO A 93 -8.23 -21.20 -17.57
CA PRO A 93 -8.24 -22.51 -16.92
C PRO A 93 -6.99 -23.31 -17.28
N MET A 94 -6.41 -23.97 -16.28
CA MET A 94 -5.32 -24.91 -16.39
C MET A 94 -5.86 -26.34 -16.29
N ARG A 95 -5.55 -27.20 -17.26
CA ARG A 95 -6.02 -28.60 -17.28
C ARG A 95 -5.01 -29.52 -16.60
N ALA A 96 -5.47 -30.41 -15.74
CA ALA A 96 -4.74 -31.55 -15.21
C ALA A 96 -5.64 -32.79 -15.25
N ASP A 97 -5.37 -33.71 -16.19
CA ASP A 97 -6.27 -34.81 -16.56
C ASP A 97 -7.67 -34.27 -16.95
N ASP A 98 -8.74 -34.87 -16.41
CA ASP A 98 -10.13 -34.43 -16.59
C ASP A 98 -10.54 -33.30 -15.63
N ARG A 99 -9.58 -32.57 -15.06
CA ARG A 99 -9.85 -31.46 -14.13
C ARG A 99 -9.34 -30.13 -14.68
N TYR A 100 -10.10 -29.08 -14.45
CA TYR A 100 -9.75 -27.71 -14.79
C TYR A 100 -9.64 -26.88 -13.51
N PHE A 101 -8.54 -26.15 -13.38
CA PHE A 101 -8.26 -25.25 -12.28
C PHE A 101 -8.25 -23.82 -12.78
N PHE A 102 -8.93 -22.90 -12.09
CA PHE A 102 -8.91 -21.49 -12.45
C PHE A 102 -9.15 -20.60 -11.25
N PHE A 103 -8.57 -19.41 -11.27
CA PHE A 103 -8.89 -18.37 -10.31
C PHE A 103 -10.14 -17.61 -10.75
N ARG A 104 -11.04 -17.31 -9.82
CA ARG A 104 -12.23 -16.49 -10.05
C ARG A 104 -12.44 -15.51 -8.91
N ASN A 105 -12.84 -14.29 -9.26
CA ASN A 105 -13.27 -13.25 -8.32
C ASN A 105 -14.64 -12.76 -8.76
N ASP A 106 -15.63 -12.77 -7.87
CA ASP A 106 -17.00 -12.37 -8.21
C ASP A 106 -17.20 -10.84 -8.30
N GLY A 107 -16.16 -10.05 -8.01
CA GLY A 107 -16.17 -8.60 -8.18
C GLY A 107 -15.13 -7.92 -7.30
N LEU A 108 -15.46 -7.84 -6.01
CA LEU A 108 -14.74 -7.06 -5.00
C LEU A 108 -14.08 -7.92 -3.91
N GLN A 109 -13.93 -9.23 -4.12
CA GLN A 109 -13.21 -10.07 -3.16
C GLN A 109 -11.75 -9.58 -3.06
N ASN A 110 -11.20 -9.55 -1.84
CA ASN A 110 -9.82 -9.10 -1.61
C ASN A 110 -8.80 -9.91 -2.42
N GLN A 111 -9.06 -11.20 -2.63
CA GLN A 111 -8.27 -12.12 -3.44
C GLN A 111 -9.22 -13.01 -4.25
N PRO A 112 -8.86 -13.42 -5.48
CA PRO A 112 -9.62 -14.44 -6.20
C PRO A 112 -9.52 -15.80 -5.49
N LEU A 113 -10.57 -16.59 -5.56
CA LEU A 113 -10.58 -17.97 -5.08
C LEU A 113 -10.13 -18.92 -6.19
N LEU A 114 -9.47 -20.01 -5.81
CA LEU A 114 -9.13 -21.10 -6.72
C LEU A 114 -10.31 -22.05 -6.81
N TYR A 115 -10.76 -22.33 -8.02
CA TYR A 115 -11.81 -23.29 -8.34
C TYR A 115 -11.24 -24.53 -9.01
N LEU A 116 -11.93 -25.64 -8.78
CA LEU A 116 -11.78 -26.91 -9.49
C LEU A 116 -13.09 -27.24 -10.20
N GLN A 117 -12.99 -27.65 -11.45
CA GLN A 117 -14.11 -28.14 -12.27
C GLN A 117 -13.76 -29.49 -12.90
N GLU A 118 -14.64 -30.49 -12.75
CA GLU A 118 -14.47 -31.83 -13.33
C GLU A 118 -15.09 -31.87 -14.74
N GLY A 119 -14.26 -32.05 -15.77
CA GLY A 119 -14.68 -31.89 -17.16
C GLY A 119 -15.10 -30.46 -17.52
N LEU A 120 -15.58 -30.27 -18.75
CA LEU A 120 -16.06 -28.95 -19.22
C LEU A 120 -17.50 -28.63 -18.76
N ALA A 121 -18.25 -29.64 -18.32
CA ALA A 121 -19.65 -29.53 -17.91
C ALA A 121 -19.86 -29.75 -16.41
N GLY A 122 -18.80 -30.02 -15.63
CA GLY A 122 -18.91 -30.13 -14.18
C GLY A 122 -19.17 -28.79 -13.52
N GLU A 123 -19.77 -28.83 -12.34
CA GLU A 123 -19.99 -27.65 -11.51
C GLU A 123 -18.68 -27.23 -10.83
N PRO A 124 -18.23 -25.96 -10.99
CA PRO A 124 -17.04 -25.48 -10.30
C PRO A 124 -17.22 -25.44 -8.77
N ARG A 125 -16.20 -25.89 -8.04
CA ARG A 125 -16.13 -25.79 -6.57
C ARG A 125 -14.86 -25.09 -6.11
N VAL A 126 -14.97 -24.30 -5.04
CA VAL A 126 -13.81 -23.65 -4.41
C VAL A 126 -12.92 -24.71 -3.76
N VAL A 127 -11.60 -24.54 -3.90
CA VAL A 127 -10.59 -25.40 -3.27
C VAL A 127 -9.57 -24.62 -2.43
N LEU A 128 -9.36 -23.32 -2.71
CA LEU A 128 -8.52 -22.43 -1.92
C LEU A 128 -9.05 -20.98 -1.97
#